data_AF-A0A3D8VM07-F1
#
_entry.id   AF-A0A3D8VM07-F1
#
_cell.length_a   1.000
_cell.length_b   1.000
_cell.length_c   1.000
_cell.angle_alpha   90.00
_cell.angle_beta   90.00
_cell.angle_gamma   90.00
#
_symmetry.space_group_name_H-M   'P 1'
#
loop_
_entity.id
_entity.type
_entity.pdbx_description
1 polymer ?
#
loop_
_entity_poly.entity_id
_entity_poly.type
_entity_poly.pdbx_seq_one_letter_code
_entity_poly.pdbx_strand_id
1 'polypeptide(L)' 'STVVNGAIEEMAKENNLDVDLVQIKIAEVSGYEDTADLLVTTAMTQKEYSFPVINARSFLTGIGTDATKKEILTALQK' A
#
# COMPACT_ATOMS: atom_id res chain seq x y z
N SER A 1 0.59 1.17 -9.70
CA SER A 1 0.93 -0.12 -10.32
C SER A 1 -0.26 -1.03 -10.27
N THR A 2 -0.82 -1.42 -11.42
CA THR A 2 -2.02 -2.29 -11.49
C THR A 2 -1.83 -3.65 -10.84
N VAL A 3 -0.63 -4.25 -10.96
CA VAL A 3 -0.30 -5.55 -10.34
C VAL A 3 -0.41 -5.50 -8.81
N VAL A 4 0.13 -4.44 -8.20
CA VAL A 4 0.07 -4.26 -6.74
C VAL A 4 -1.36 -4.03 -6.28
N ASN A 5 -2.11 -3.19 -7.01
CA ASN A 5 -3.50 -2.89 -6.67
C ASN A 5 -4.35 -4.16 -6.63
N GLY A 6 -4.28 -4.97 -7.69
CA GLY A 6 -5.03 -6.22 -7.76
C GLY A 6 -4.65 -7.20 -6.64
N ALA A 7 -3.37 -7.32 -6.32
CA ALA A 7 -2.93 -8.23 -5.26
C ALA A 7 -3.29 -7.76 -3.84
N ILE A 8 -3.43 -6.45 -3.61
CA ILE A 8 -3.94 -5.91 -2.33
C ILE A 8 -5.45 -6.09 -2.27
N GLU A 9 -6.16 -5.79 -3.37
CA GLU A 9 -7.62 -5.93 -3.47
C GLU A 9 -8.04 -7.39 -3.23
N GLU A 10 -7.37 -8.35 -3.88
CA GLU A 10 -7.63 -9.78 -3.71
C GLU A 10 -7.38 -10.21 -2.26
N MET A 11 -6.28 -9.76 -1.65
CA MET A 11 -5.99 -10.01 -0.24
C MET A 11 -7.05 -9.45 0.69
N ALA A 12 -7.42 -8.19 0.50
CA ALA A 12 -8.40 -7.54 1.34
C ALA A 12 -9.75 -8.24 1.24
N LYS A 13 -10.15 -8.62 0.02
CA LYS A 13 -11.37 -9.38 -0.24
C LYS A 13 -11.35 -10.76 0.42
N GLU A 14 -10.24 -11.50 0.35
CA GLU A 14 -10.08 -12.78 1.06
C GLU A 14 -10.17 -12.62 2.58
N ASN A 15 -9.66 -11.50 3.11
CA ASN A 15 -9.65 -11.21 4.55
C ASN A 15 -10.89 -10.42 5.01
N ASN A 16 -11.87 -10.18 4.13
CA ASN A 16 -13.07 -9.36 4.41
C ASN A 16 -12.72 -7.98 4.99
N LEU A 17 -11.66 -7.36 4.48
CA LEU A 17 -11.25 -6.00 4.80
C LEU A 17 -11.81 -5.04 3.76
N ASP A 18 -12.38 -3.94 4.24
CA ASP A 18 -12.72 -2.80 3.40
C ASP A 18 -11.45 -1.95 3.24
N VAL A 19 -10.83 -2.00 2.06
CA VAL A 19 -9.65 -1.18 1.74
C VAL A 19 -9.97 -0.31 0.54
N ASP A 20 -9.73 0.98 0.68
CA ASP A 20 -9.87 1.91 -0.44
C ASP A 20 -8.51 2.08 -1.13
N LEU A 21 -8.41 1.52 -2.33
CA LEU A 21 -7.18 1.46 -3.10
C LEU A 21 -7.16 2.52 -4.19
N VAL A 22 -6.55 3.66 -3.91
CA VAL A 22 -6.43 4.77 -4.87
C VAL A 22 -5.11 4.65 -5.65
N GLN A 23 -5.21 4.46 -6.96
CA GLN A 23 -4.04 4.44 -7.83
C GLN A 23 -3.63 5.86 -8.23
N ILE A 24 -2.57 6.37 -7.60
CA ILE A 24 -1.98 7.67 -7.90
C ILE A 24 -0.48 7.57 -8.23
N LYS A 25 0.08 8.62 -8.83
CA LYS A 25 1.53 8.74 -9.03
C LYS A 25 2.20 9.24 -7.76
N ILE A 26 3.47 8.90 -7.57
CA ILE A 26 4.26 9.38 -6.42
C ILE A 26 4.31 10.92 -6.31
N ALA A 27 4.22 11.62 -7.45
CA ALA A 27 4.16 13.06 -7.50
C ALA A 27 2.84 13.63 -6.93
N GLU A 28 1.75 12.87 -7.02
CA GLU A 28 0.42 13.28 -6.58
C GLU A 28 0.12 12.85 -5.15
N VAL A 29 0.91 11.92 -4.61
CA VAL A 29 0.76 11.43 -3.24
C VAL A 29 0.66 12.58 -2.24
N SER A 30 1.41 13.67 -2.44
CA SER A 30 1.36 14.87 -1.60
C SER A 30 0.02 15.59 -1.53
N GLY A 31 -0.84 15.45 -2.54
CA GLY A 31 -2.21 15.96 -2.48
C GLY A 31 -3.16 15.05 -1.68
N TYR A 32 -2.82 13.78 -1.54
CA TYR A 32 -3.59 12.78 -0.80
C TYR A 32 -3.00 12.49 0.57
N GLU A 33 -1.87 13.11 0.93
CA GLU A 33 -1.21 12.86 2.21
C GLU A 33 -2.12 13.16 3.42
N ASP A 34 -3.07 14.09 3.25
CA ASP A 34 -4.04 14.49 4.27
C ASP A 34 -5.21 13.48 4.42
N THR A 35 -5.51 12.72 3.37
CA THR A 35 -6.62 11.77 3.31
C THR A 35 -6.16 10.31 3.35
N ALA A 36 -4.86 10.05 3.31
CA ALA A 36 -4.30 8.71 3.22
C ALA A 36 -3.71 8.27 4.57
N ASP A 37 -4.15 7.11 5.06
CA ASP A 37 -3.62 6.49 6.28
C ASP A 37 -2.28 5.78 6.08
N LEU A 38 -1.99 5.36 4.84
CA LEU A 38 -0.73 4.71 4.48
C LEU A 38 -0.45 4.83 2.98
N LEU A 39 0.83 4.70 2.62
CA LEU A 39 1.25 4.66 1.22
C LEU A 39 1.87 3.32 0.86
N VAL A 40 1.31 2.66 -0.14
CA VAL A 40 1.88 1.47 -0.74
C VAL A 40 2.65 1.84 -2.02
N THR A 41 3.98 1.71 -2.01
CA THR A 41 4.83 2.07 -3.16
C THR A 41 5.86 0.99 -3.49
N THR A 42 6.13 0.77 -4.77
CA THR A 42 7.22 -0.10 -5.24
C THR A 42 8.52 0.66 -5.48
N ALA A 43 8.44 2.00 -5.51
CA ALA A 43 9.56 2.88 -5.79
C ALA A 43 10.26 3.28 -4.48
N MET A 44 11.56 3.57 -4.57
CA MET A 44 12.28 4.21 -3.47
C MET A 44 11.78 5.65 -3.34
N THR A 45 11.11 5.95 -2.22
CA THR A 45 10.73 7.31 -1.87
C THR A 45 11.86 7.95 -1.07
N GLN A 46 12.38 9.07 -1.56
CA GLN A 46 13.29 9.93 -0.79
C GLN A 46 12.55 10.95 0.08
N LYS A 47 11.22 10.97 -0.02
CA LYS A 47 10.35 11.78 0.83
C LYS A 47 10.00 11.00 2.09
N GLU A 48 10.10 11.68 3.21
CA GLU A 48 9.44 11.29 4.46
C GLU A 48 7.99 11.75 4.39
N TYR A 49 7.08 10.82 4.64
CA TYR A 49 5.64 11.06 4.68
C TYR A 49 5.17 11.00 6.14
N SER A 50 4.09 11.71 6.46
CA SER A 50 3.54 11.72 7.84
C SER A 50 2.88 10.40 8.24
N PHE A 51 2.55 9.54 7.27
CA PHE A 51 1.98 8.21 7.46
C PHE A 51 2.99 7.09 7.14
N PRO A 52 2.72 5.85 7.58
CA PRO A 52 3.53 4.70 7.22
C PRO A 52 3.61 4.45 5.71
N VAL A 53 4.83 4.28 5.21
CA VAL A 53 5.11 3.93 3.82
C VAL A 53 5.49 2.46 3.74
N ILE A 54 4.66 1.68 3.07
CA ILE A 54 4.85 0.25 2.86
C ILE A 54 5.50 0.01 1.50
N ASN A 55 6.58 -0.78 1.50
CA ASN A 55 7.28 -1.13 0.28
C ASN A 55 6.64 -2.35 -0.40
N ALA A 56 5.91 -2.13 -1.49
CA ALA A 56 5.22 -3.17 -2.25
C ALA A 56 6.10 -3.90 -3.27
N ARG A 57 7.44 -3.78 -3.21
CA ARG A 57 8.32 -4.60 -4.07
C ARG A 57 8.06 -6.09 -3.93
N SER A 58 7.66 -6.54 -2.74
CA SER A 58 7.24 -7.91 -2.45
C SER A 58 6.12 -8.40 -3.36
N PHE A 59 5.21 -7.52 -3.78
CA PHE A 59 4.13 -7.83 -4.73
C PHE A 59 4.62 -8.02 -6.16
N LEU A 60 5.74 -7.40 -6.54
CA LEU A 60 6.34 -7.59 -7.86
C LEU A 60 7.13 -8.90 -7.94
N THR A 61 7.80 -9.27 -6.85
CA THR A 61 8.60 -10.50 -6.78
C THR A 61 7.76 -11.72 -6.39
N GLY A 62 6.56 -11.52 -5.82
CA GLY A 62 5.73 -12.58 -5.24
C GLY A 62 6.31 -13.21 -3.97
N ILE A 63 7.43 -12.67 -3.46
CA ILE A 63 8.16 -13.18 -2.30
C ILE A 63 7.97 -12.19 -1.15
N GLY A 64 7.43 -12.68 -0.02
CA GLY A 64 7.20 -11.84 1.16
C GLY A 64 5.94 -10.97 1.09
N THR A 65 5.06 -11.21 0.11
CA THR A 65 3.76 -10.56 -0.02
C THR A 65 2.93 -10.69 1.24
N ASP A 66 2.96 -11.86 1.88
CA ASP A 66 2.24 -12.12 3.13
C ASP A 66 2.67 -11.20 4.28
N ALA A 67 3.98 -10.99 4.42
CA ALA A 67 4.52 -10.07 5.43
C ALA A 67 4.07 -8.63 5.15
N THR A 68 4.16 -8.18 3.89
CA THR A 68 3.71 -6.85 3.48
C THR A 68 2.20 -6.68 3.69
N LYS A 69 1.39 -7.68 3.33
CA LYS A 69 -0.05 -7.71 3.57
C LYS A 69 -0.36 -7.54 5.05
N LYS A 70 0.37 -8.26 5.92
CA LYS A 70 0.23 -8.18 7.38
C LYS A 70 0.63 -6.82 7.95
N GLU A 71 1.67 -6.18 7.41
CA GLU A 71 2.03 -4.81 7.79
C GLU A 71 0.95 -3.81 7.40
N ILE A 72 0.39 -3.90 6.19
CA ILE A 72 -0.71 -3.04 5.72
C ILE A 72 -1.93 -3.22 6.63
N LEU A 73 -2.30 -4.46 6.91
CA LEU A 73 -3.35 -4.82 7.86
C LEU A 73 -3.14 -4.19 9.24
N THR A 74 -1.91 -4.25 9.76
CA THR A 74 -1.57 -3.68 11.06
C THR A 74 -1.61 -2.16 11.04
N ALA A 75 -1.23 -1.53 9.93
CA ALA A 75 -1.33 -0.08 9.74
C ALA A 75 -2.79 0.38 9.62
N LEU A 76 -3.65 -0.37 8.95
CA LEU A 76 -5.09 -0.07 8.77
C LEU A 76 -5.93 -0.34 10.02
N GLN A 77 -5.51 -1.26 10.90
CA GLN A 77 -6.21 -1.57 12.16
C GLN A 77 -5.82 -0.66 13.33
N LYS A 78 -4.98 0.35 13.07
CA LYS A 78 -4.44 1.24 14.10
C LYS A 78 -5.30 2.49 14.27
#